data_AF-H3CCS3-F1
#
_entry.id   AF-H3CCS3-F1
#
_cell.length_a   1.000
_cell.length_b   1.000
_cell.length_c   1.000
_cell.angle_alpha   90.00
_cell.angle_beta   90.00
_cell.angle_gamma   90.00
#
_symmetry.space_group_name_H-M   'P 1'
#
loop_
_entity.id
_entity.type
_entity.pdbx_description
1 polymer ?
#
loop_
_entity_poly.entity_id
_entity_poly.type
_entity_poly.pdbx_seq_one_letter_code
_entity_poly.pdbx_strand_id
1 'polypeptide(L)'
;MDEPEPRSDGCWDASCSALTVDDVYDIAKAIGTDVERLVDSCGKDSVAALVGKTVKVLELLESFASRNDAHKLREDQLLRTFETIQLQQKRRLGKEAEEGSESHEELQQTEQQWRRRCEELQIQVRQLQEDKNELHDQLKGNHAQEGRGHQHPPRDRVQRQEREVMLKLKEVVDRQRDELRAKVQQLTTVSKEVEALQEQLERFMKMHGVRHKQDVLQAQLRSSVERKADMEADLKEKTKAIERLSARLSGSTPRTSSERDPDGLPSVPPVQSPPDSASHPEPVGGGAKDPDQPCFTKKEVRDIIFERNELKTNLFLVQEELSYYQREILNEE
;
A
#
# COMPACT_ATOMS: atom_id res chain seq x y z
N MET A 1 -30.43 -28.46 52.08
CA MET A 1 -29.64 -28.53 50.84
C MET A 1 -29.55 -27.10 50.38
N ASP A 2 -28.52 -26.39 50.82
CA ASP A 2 -28.23 -25.03 50.37
C ASP A 2 -27.07 -25.14 49.39
N GLU A 3 -27.34 -24.82 48.12
CA GLU A 3 -26.29 -24.61 47.13
C GLU A 3 -25.50 -23.35 47.51
N PRO A 4 -24.15 -23.35 47.39
CA PRO A 4 -23.37 -22.16 47.61
C PRO A 4 -23.54 -21.23 46.40
N GLU A 5 -23.98 -19.99 46.64
CA GLU A 5 -24.01 -18.97 45.59
C GLU A 5 -22.59 -18.77 44.99
N PRO A 6 -22.46 -18.74 43.66
CA PRO A 6 -21.19 -18.44 43.01
C PRO A 6 -20.87 -16.97 43.24
N ARG A 7 -19.82 -16.69 44.00
CA ARG A 7 -19.28 -15.34 44.17
C ARG A 7 -18.81 -14.79 42.81
N SER A 8 -19.56 -13.83 42.26
CA SER A 8 -19.28 -13.09 41.02
C SER A 8 -18.10 -12.10 41.10
N ASP A 9 -17.19 -12.26 42.07
CA ASP A 9 -16.16 -11.25 42.36
C ASP A 9 -15.01 -11.23 41.33
N GLY A 10 -14.81 -12.29 40.55
CA GLY A 10 -13.69 -12.39 39.60
C GLY A 10 -13.83 -11.51 38.35
N CYS A 11 -15.04 -11.05 38.02
CA CYS A 11 -15.30 -10.28 36.81
C CYS A 11 -14.75 -8.84 36.87
N TRP A 12 -14.61 -8.29 38.09
CA TRP A 12 -14.10 -6.95 38.33
C TRP A 12 -12.57 -6.86 38.35
N ASP A 13 -11.89 -8.01 38.48
CA ASP A 13 -10.42 -8.11 38.46
C ASP A 13 -9.86 -8.32 37.04
N ALA A 14 -10.74 -8.56 36.06
CA ALA A 14 -10.34 -8.76 34.66
C ALA A 14 -9.83 -7.44 34.06
N SER A 15 -8.68 -7.51 33.38
CA SER A 15 -8.17 -6.37 32.60
C SER A 15 -9.14 -6.03 31.47
N CYS A 16 -9.32 -4.74 31.14
CA CYS A 16 -10.23 -4.31 30.08
C CYS A 16 -9.99 -5.03 28.73
N SER A 17 -8.75 -5.44 28.43
CA SER A 17 -8.40 -6.18 27.21
C SER A 17 -8.86 -7.66 27.21
N ALA A 18 -9.12 -8.23 28.38
CA ALA A 18 -9.57 -9.61 28.55
C ALA A 18 -11.09 -9.75 28.66
N LEU A 19 -11.80 -8.64 28.90
CA LEU A 19 -13.25 -8.61 29.11
C LEU A 19 -14.01 -9.19 27.91
N THR A 20 -14.89 -10.14 28.20
CA THR A 20 -15.80 -10.77 27.25
C THR A 20 -17.22 -10.24 27.38
N VAL A 21 -18.09 -10.57 26.43
CA VAL A 21 -19.51 -10.21 26.51
C VAL A 21 -20.20 -10.83 27.72
N ASP A 22 -19.86 -12.08 28.07
CA ASP A 22 -20.40 -12.78 29.23
C ASP A 22 -20.02 -12.08 30.55
N ASP A 23 -18.79 -11.60 30.65
CA ASP A 23 -18.32 -10.79 31.79
C ASP A 23 -19.18 -9.51 31.97
N VAL A 24 -19.57 -8.85 30.88
CA VAL A 24 -20.43 -7.66 30.93
C VAL A 24 -21.83 -8.00 31.46
N TYR A 25 -22.36 -9.18 31.11
CA TYR A 25 -23.63 -9.66 31.64
C TYR A 25 -23.57 -9.97 33.13
N ASP A 26 -22.46 -10.55 33.61
CA ASP A 26 -22.24 -10.80 35.04
C ASP A 26 -22.10 -9.49 35.84
N ILE A 27 -21.37 -8.50 35.30
CA ILE A 27 -21.30 -7.15 35.87
C ILE A 27 -22.68 -6.49 35.90
N ALA A 28 -23.45 -6.58 34.82
CA ALA A 28 -24.79 -6.03 34.74
C ALA A 28 -25.72 -6.64 35.79
N LYS A 29 -25.60 -7.94 36.04
CA LYS A 29 -26.37 -8.66 37.07
C LYS A 29 -26.03 -8.17 38.47
N ALA A 30 -24.74 -8.04 38.81
CA ALA A 30 -24.29 -7.52 40.11
C ALA A 30 -24.71 -6.06 40.33
N ILE A 31 -24.57 -5.21 39.31
CA ILE A 31 -25.04 -3.82 39.40
C ILE A 31 -26.56 -3.77 39.53
N GLY A 32 -27.28 -4.64 38.82
CA GLY A 32 -28.74 -4.75 38.91
C GLY A 32 -29.23 -5.05 40.32
N THR A 33 -28.61 -6.01 41.01
CA THR A 33 -28.95 -6.35 42.40
C THR A 33 -28.68 -5.18 43.38
N ASP A 34 -27.67 -4.37 43.10
CA ASP A 34 -27.30 -3.23 43.94
C ASP A 34 -28.26 -2.04 43.72
N VAL A 35 -28.62 -1.81 42.46
CA VAL A 35 -29.63 -0.82 42.07
C VAL A 35 -31.01 -1.18 42.64
N GLU A 36 -31.38 -2.46 42.66
CA GLU A 36 -32.64 -2.92 43.26
C GLU A 36 -32.70 -2.61 44.76
N ARG A 37 -31.63 -2.91 45.52
CA ARG A 37 -31.49 -2.51 46.94
C ARG A 37 -31.58 -1.00 47.16
N LEU A 38 -31.07 -0.19 46.23
CA LEU A 38 -31.17 1.27 46.28
C LEU A 38 -32.59 1.77 45.98
N VAL A 39 -33.30 1.14 45.04
CA VAL A 39 -34.70 1.45 44.73
C VAL A 39 -35.60 1.18 45.92
N ASP A 40 -35.39 0.05 46.61
CA ASP A 40 -36.17 -0.34 47.79
C ASP A 40 -35.98 0.63 48.98
N SER A 41 -34.78 1.21 49.12
CA SER A 41 -34.45 2.10 50.24
C SER A 41 -34.69 3.59 49.97
N CYS A 42 -34.44 4.07 48.74
CA CYS A 42 -34.42 5.50 48.40
C CYS A 42 -35.59 5.94 47.50
N GLY A 43 -36.43 4.99 47.07
CA GLY A 43 -37.54 5.22 46.16
C GLY A 43 -37.13 5.26 44.69
N LYS A 44 -38.03 4.76 43.82
CA LYS A 44 -37.79 4.55 42.38
C LYS A 44 -37.41 5.82 41.62
N ASP A 45 -38.07 6.94 41.92
CA ASP A 45 -37.90 8.19 41.15
C ASP A 45 -36.51 8.81 41.33
N SER A 46 -35.89 8.58 42.49
CA SER A 46 -34.54 9.06 42.83
C SER A 46 -33.45 8.33 42.04
N VAL A 47 -33.67 7.05 41.69
CA VAL A 47 -32.66 6.17 41.06
C VAL A 47 -32.88 6.02 39.56
N ALA A 48 -34.09 6.28 39.04
CA ALA A 48 -34.47 6.07 37.64
C ALA A 48 -33.50 6.71 36.61
N ALA A 49 -33.05 7.94 36.86
CA ALA A 49 -32.10 8.63 35.99
C ALA A 49 -30.69 7.99 36.02
N LEU A 50 -30.30 7.40 37.15
CA LEU A 50 -29.03 6.67 37.29
C LEU A 50 -29.10 5.34 36.54
N VAL A 51 -30.21 4.58 36.66
CA VAL A 51 -30.40 3.32 35.94
C VAL A 51 -30.21 3.50 34.43
N GLY A 52 -30.81 4.54 33.84
CA GLY A 52 -30.65 4.82 32.41
C GLY A 52 -29.19 5.10 32.00
N LYS A 53 -28.42 5.81 32.84
CA LYS A 53 -26.99 6.04 32.60
C LYS A 53 -26.17 4.76 32.75
N THR A 54 -26.48 3.94 33.76
CA THR A 54 -25.82 2.65 34.01
C THR A 54 -26.04 1.68 32.86
N VAL A 55 -27.28 1.53 32.39
CA VAL A 55 -27.61 0.72 31.20
C VAL A 55 -26.81 1.23 29.99
N LYS A 56 -26.73 2.56 29.81
CA LYS A 56 -25.97 3.10 28.68
C LYS A 56 -24.48 2.79 28.74
N VAL A 57 -23.89 2.79 29.92
CA VAL A 57 -22.48 2.39 30.11
C VAL A 57 -22.29 0.90 29.84
N LEU A 58 -23.22 0.05 30.29
CA LEU A 58 -23.18 -1.39 30.03
C LEU A 58 -23.33 -1.73 28.55
N GLU A 59 -24.21 -1.05 27.81
CA GLU A 59 -24.33 -1.17 26.34
C GLU A 59 -23.02 -0.81 25.62
N LEU A 60 -22.34 0.27 26.06
CA LEU A 60 -21.06 0.68 25.49
C LEU A 60 -19.96 -0.35 25.81
N LEU A 61 -20.00 -0.93 27.01
CA LEU A 61 -19.06 -1.96 27.44
C LEU A 61 -19.28 -3.28 26.68
N GLU A 62 -20.53 -3.68 26.44
CA GLU A 62 -20.89 -4.83 25.60
C GLU A 62 -20.42 -4.64 24.15
N SER A 63 -20.62 -3.44 23.59
CA SER A 63 -20.13 -3.10 22.25
C SER A 63 -18.60 -3.15 22.17
N PHE A 64 -17.91 -2.72 23.23
CA PHE A 64 -16.46 -2.79 23.33
C PHE A 64 -15.98 -4.24 23.43
N ALA A 65 -16.56 -5.06 24.30
CA ALA A 65 -16.22 -6.47 24.47
C ALA A 65 -16.45 -7.26 23.16
N SER A 66 -17.61 -7.06 22.52
CA SER A 66 -17.93 -7.68 21.22
C SER A 66 -16.92 -7.34 20.13
N ARG A 67 -16.48 -6.08 20.08
CA ARG A 67 -15.47 -5.62 19.12
C ARG A 67 -14.11 -6.23 19.42
N ASN A 68 -13.74 -6.30 20.69
CA ASN A 68 -12.50 -6.92 21.15
C ASN A 68 -12.43 -8.42 20.78
N ASP A 69 -13.52 -9.16 20.98
CA ASP A 69 -13.61 -10.58 20.60
C ASP A 69 -13.50 -10.77 19.07
N ALA A 70 -14.12 -9.88 18.29
CA ALA A 70 -13.96 -9.89 16.83
C ALA A 70 -12.50 -9.61 16.39
N HIS A 71 -11.78 -8.73 17.10
CA HIS A 71 -10.37 -8.48 16.86
C HIS A 71 -9.51 -9.69 17.19
N LYS A 72 -9.72 -10.34 18.35
CA LYS A 72 -9.02 -11.57 18.75
C LYS A 72 -9.23 -12.69 17.73
N LEU A 73 -10.48 -12.92 17.30
CA LEU A 73 -10.78 -13.93 16.29
C LEU A 73 -10.05 -13.66 14.96
N ARG A 74 -9.98 -12.39 14.56
CA ARG A 74 -9.24 -11.99 13.35
C ARG A 74 -7.74 -12.21 13.53
N GLU A 75 -7.17 -11.87 14.67
CA GLU A 75 -5.76 -12.14 14.99
C GLU A 75 -5.44 -13.64 14.92
N ASP A 76 -6.27 -14.49 15.54
CA ASP A 76 -6.13 -15.95 15.48
C ASP A 76 -6.21 -16.48 14.05
N GLN A 77 -7.10 -15.95 13.23
CA GLN A 77 -7.18 -16.30 11.80
C GLN A 77 -5.89 -15.91 11.07
N LEU A 78 -5.36 -14.71 11.33
CA LEU A 78 -4.09 -14.26 10.75
C LEU A 78 -2.94 -15.18 11.16
N LEU A 79 -2.84 -15.55 12.45
CA LEU A 79 -1.82 -16.47 12.93
C LEU A 79 -1.90 -17.84 12.24
N ARG A 80 -3.09 -18.41 12.10
CA ARG A 80 -3.29 -19.67 11.35
C ARG A 80 -2.90 -19.53 9.87
N THR A 81 -3.26 -18.43 9.22
CA THR A 81 -2.86 -18.20 7.82
C THR A 81 -1.33 -18.06 7.70
N PHE A 82 -0.70 -17.39 8.66
CA PHE A 82 0.76 -17.26 8.69
C PHE A 82 1.46 -18.62 8.87
N GLU A 83 0.99 -19.46 9.79
CA GLU A 83 1.50 -20.81 10.00
C GLU A 83 1.36 -21.69 8.74
N THR A 84 0.22 -21.61 8.05
CA THR A 84 0.01 -22.37 6.80
C THR A 84 0.93 -21.90 5.68
N ILE A 85 1.14 -20.59 5.54
CA ILE A 85 2.08 -20.00 4.57
C ILE A 85 3.51 -20.42 4.88
N GLN A 86 3.94 -20.35 6.14
CA GLN A 86 5.25 -20.81 6.59
C GLN A 86 5.48 -22.29 6.26
N LEU A 87 4.50 -23.15 6.55
CA LEU A 87 4.60 -24.57 6.22
C LEU A 87 4.61 -24.81 4.71
N GLN A 88 3.91 -24.00 3.93
CA GLN A 88 3.95 -24.07 2.47
C GLN A 88 5.33 -23.63 1.93
N GLN A 89 5.92 -22.56 2.45
CA GLN A 89 7.26 -22.11 2.07
C GLN A 89 8.32 -23.16 2.41
N LYS A 90 8.29 -23.74 3.61
CA LYS A 90 9.21 -24.81 4.00
C LYS A 90 9.09 -26.04 3.08
N ARG A 91 7.86 -26.40 2.68
CA ARG A 91 7.62 -27.48 1.71
C ARG A 91 8.10 -27.13 0.31
N ARG A 92 7.98 -25.88 -0.14
CA ARG A 92 8.51 -25.43 -1.44
C ARG A 92 10.04 -25.47 -1.45
N LEU A 93 10.68 -24.89 -0.44
CA LEU A 93 12.13 -24.95 -0.27
C LEU A 93 12.67 -26.38 -0.21
N GLY A 94 11.97 -27.29 0.48
CA GLY A 94 12.34 -28.71 0.51
C GLY A 94 12.25 -29.36 -0.86
N LYS A 95 11.16 -29.15 -1.59
CA LYS A 95 10.97 -29.69 -2.94
C LYS A 95 11.97 -29.12 -3.95
N GLU A 96 12.23 -27.81 -3.92
CA GLU A 96 13.20 -27.17 -4.79
C GLU A 96 14.63 -27.67 -4.52
N ALA A 97 14.97 -27.97 -3.26
CA ALA A 97 16.25 -28.57 -2.92
C ALA A 97 16.38 -30.03 -3.39
N GLU A 98 15.30 -30.82 -3.27
CA GLU A 98 15.26 -32.22 -3.70
C GLU A 98 15.29 -32.33 -5.24
N GLU A 99 14.42 -31.60 -5.94
CA GLU A 99 14.41 -31.49 -7.41
C GLU A 99 15.73 -30.94 -7.96
N GLY A 100 16.35 -29.99 -7.25
CA GLY A 100 17.67 -29.46 -7.58
C GLY A 100 18.79 -30.49 -7.42
N SER A 101 18.73 -31.33 -6.38
CA SER A 101 19.70 -32.41 -6.16
C SER A 101 19.57 -33.48 -7.23
N GLU A 102 18.36 -33.93 -7.53
CA GLU A 102 18.09 -34.93 -8.58
C GLU A 102 18.56 -34.41 -9.96
N SER A 103 18.22 -33.18 -10.31
CA SER A 103 18.66 -32.56 -11.56
C SER A 103 20.18 -32.43 -11.66
N HIS A 104 20.85 -32.07 -10.54
CA HIS A 104 22.30 -31.98 -10.51
C HIS A 104 22.97 -33.36 -10.67
N GLU A 105 22.42 -34.40 -10.02
CA GLU A 105 22.90 -35.77 -10.18
C GLU A 105 22.74 -36.27 -11.62
N GLU A 106 21.60 -36.01 -12.26
CA GLU A 106 21.37 -36.35 -13.68
C GLU A 106 22.35 -35.62 -14.62
N LEU A 107 22.55 -34.31 -14.41
CA LEU A 107 23.53 -33.53 -15.17
C LEU A 107 24.96 -34.07 -14.98
N GLN A 108 25.33 -34.44 -13.76
CA GLN A 108 26.65 -35.01 -13.49
C GLN A 108 26.83 -36.38 -14.16
N GLN A 109 25.80 -37.22 -14.17
CA GLN A 109 25.84 -38.52 -14.86
C GLN A 109 25.99 -38.36 -16.37
N THR A 110 25.23 -37.44 -16.97
CA THR A 110 25.33 -37.14 -18.40
C THR A 110 26.71 -36.55 -18.74
N GLU A 111 27.25 -35.64 -17.93
CA GLU A 111 28.61 -35.10 -18.10
C GLU A 111 29.66 -36.23 -18.08
N GLN A 112 29.57 -37.16 -17.12
CA GLN A 112 30.48 -38.31 -17.05
C GLN A 112 30.35 -39.25 -18.24
N GLN A 113 29.13 -39.41 -18.78
CA GLN A 113 28.91 -40.19 -20.01
C GLN A 113 29.55 -39.50 -21.22
N TRP A 114 29.35 -38.20 -21.38
CA TRP A 114 29.98 -37.41 -22.44
C TRP A 114 31.50 -37.43 -22.33
N ARG A 115 32.06 -37.32 -21.13
CA ARG A 115 33.50 -37.41 -20.88
C ARG A 115 34.06 -38.76 -21.32
N ARG A 116 33.44 -39.87 -20.90
CA ARG A 116 33.81 -41.22 -21.33
C ARG A 116 33.76 -41.35 -22.86
N ARG A 117 32.70 -40.84 -23.48
CA ARG A 117 32.57 -40.91 -24.95
C ARG A 117 33.63 -40.08 -25.67
N CYS A 118 33.97 -38.91 -25.14
CA CYS A 118 35.06 -38.08 -25.66
C CYS A 118 36.41 -38.80 -25.53
N GLU A 119 36.69 -39.45 -24.40
CA GLU A 119 37.91 -40.25 -24.21
C GLU A 119 37.99 -41.43 -25.18
N GLU A 120 36.89 -42.18 -25.35
CA GLU A 120 36.80 -43.27 -26.34
C GLU A 120 37.07 -42.78 -27.76
N LEU A 121 36.46 -41.66 -28.15
CA LEU A 121 36.67 -41.06 -29.47
C LEU A 121 38.11 -40.55 -29.64
N GLN A 122 38.73 -39.99 -28.60
CA GLN A 122 40.14 -39.60 -28.62
C GLN A 122 41.06 -40.80 -28.84
N ILE A 123 40.78 -41.93 -28.17
CA ILE A 123 41.52 -43.18 -28.37
C ILE A 123 41.34 -43.66 -29.82
N GLN A 124 40.12 -43.67 -30.36
CA GLN A 124 39.86 -44.05 -31.75
C GLN A 124 40.58 -43.15 -32.76
N VAL A 125 40.58 -41.83 -32.52
CA VAL A 125 41.31 -40.88 -33.37
C VAL A 125 42.81 -41.13 -33.32
N ARG A 126 43.37 -41.42 -32.14
CA ARG A 126 44.79 -41.77 -32.01
C ARG A 126 45.12 -43.04 -32.77
N GLN A 127 44.31 -44.09 -32.63
CA GLN A 127 44.47 -45.35 -33.36
C GLN A 127 44.44 -45.11 -34.87
N LEU A 128 43.46 -44.37 -35.38
CA LEU A 128 43.36 -44.03 -36.80
C LEU A 128 44.53 -43.16 -37.28
N GLN A 129 45.08 -42.30 -36.42
CA GLN A 129 46.27 -41.51 -36.74
C GLN A 129 47.52 -42.39 -36.83
N GLU A 130 47.68 -43.37 -35.94
CA GLU A 130 48.74 -44.38 -35.98
C GLU A 130 48.64 -45.21 -37.26
N ASP A 131 47.47 -45.80 -37.53
CA ASP A 131 47.21 -46.57 -38.76
C ASP A 131 47.48 -45.75 -40.03
N LYS A 132 47.03 -44.48 -40.05
CA LYS A 132 47.31 -43.56 -41.17
C LYS A 132 48.81 -43.33 -41.35
N ASN A 133 49.55 -43.17 -40.26
CA ASN A 133 50.99 -42.94 -40.32
C ASN A 133 51.72 -44.19 -40.78
N GLU A 134 51.34 -45.38 -40.30
CA GLU A 134 51.88 -46.65 -40.76
C GLU A 134 51.64 -46.86 -42.26
N LEU A 135 50.40 -46.65 -42.73
CA LEU A 135 50.08 -46.74 -44.16
C LEU A 135 50.85 -45.69 -44.98
N HIS A 136 51.03 -44.48 -44.45
CA HIS A 136 51.80 -43.43 -45.11
C HIS A 136 53.28 -43.79 -45.21
N ASP A 137 53.86 -44.39 -44.18
CA ASP A 137 55.25 -44.82 -44.18
C ASP A 137 55.47 -46.06 -45.06
N GLN A 138 54.48 -46.97 -45.14
CA GLN A 138 54.45 -48.04 -46.15
C GLN A 138 54.39 -47.46 -47.58
N LEU A 139 53.53 -46.48 -47.82
CA LEU A 139 53.40 -45.83 -49.12
C LEU A 139 54.67 -45.06 -49.49
N LYS A 140 55.31 -44.38 -48.54
CA LYS A 140 56.64 -43.75 -48.74
C LYS A 140 57.74 -44.76 -48.96
N GLY A 141 57.74 -45.90 -48.27
CA GLY A 141 58.68 -46.98 -48.51
C GLY A 141 58.54 -47.52 -49.94
N ASN A 142 57.29 -47.69 -50.38
CA ASN A 142 56.96 -48.05 -51.77
C ASN A 142 57.35 -46.94 -52.76
N HIS A 143 57.14 -45.67 -52.43
CA HIS A 143 57.55 -44.53 -53.26
C HIS A 143 59.06 -44.26 -53.24
N ALA A 144 59.79 -44.62 -52.19
CA ALA A 144 61.25 -44.57 -52.15
C ALA A 144 61.86 -45.69 -53.02
N GLN A 145 61.15 -46.81 -53.17
CA GLN A 145 61.45 -47.85 -54.14
C GLN A 145 61.12 -47.41 -55.58
N GLU A 146 60.02 -46.67 -55.79
CA GLU A 146 59.66 -46.05 -57.09
C GLU A 146 60.47 -44.79 -57.41
N GLY A 147 61.10 -44.16 -56.40
CA GLY A 147 61.87 -42.91 -56.49
C GLY A 147 63.17 -43.00 -57.28
N ARG A 148 63.51 -44.16 -57.83
CA ARG A 148 64.47 -44.24 -58.95
C ARG A 148 63.91 -43.77 -60.29
N GLY A 149 62.66 -43.31 -60.34
CA GLY A 149 62.19 -42.51 -61.45
C GLY A 149 60.85 -41.85 -61.18
N HIS A 150 60.86 -40.55 -60.84
CA HIS A 150 60.01 -39.47 -61.39
C HIS A 150 59.94 -38.30 -60.41
N GLN A 151 60.51 -37.16 -60.80
CA GLN A 151 60.38 -35.88 -60.09
C GLN A 151 59.05 -35.22 -60.47
N HIS A 152 58.17 -34.96 -59.50
CA HIS A 152 56.93 -34.21 -59.74
C HIS A 152 57.21 -32.70 -59.91
N PRO A 153 56.44 -31.97 -60.75
CA PRO A 153 56.75 -30.60 -61.15
C PRO A 153 56.40 -29.55 -60.07
N PRO A 154 56.98 -28.33 -60.14
CA PRO A 154 56.78 -27.24 -59.16
C PRO A 154 55.31 -26.81 -58.92
N ARG A 155 54.43 -27.03 -59.91
CA ARG A 155 53.01 -26.66 -59.88
C ARG A 155 52.23 -27.37 -58.76
N ASP A 156 52.63 -28.59 -58.40
CA ASP A 156 51.96 -29.38 -57.35
C ASP A 156 52.27 -28.84 -55.94
N ARG A 157 53.39 -28.14 -55.74
CA ARG A 157 53.70 -27.50 -54.45
C ARG A 157 52.86 -26.25 -54.22
N VAL A 158 52.70 -25.43 -55.25
CA VAL A 158 51.90 -24.20 -55.18
C VAL A 158 50.43 -24.55 -54.91
N GLN A 159 49.87 -25.54 -55.62
CA GLN A 159 48.49 -25.99 -55.39
C GLN A 159 48.26 -26.55 -53.97
N ARG A 160 49.26 -27.15 -53.34
CA ARG A 160 49.16 -27.60 -51.94
C ARG A 160 49.13 -26.42 -50.97
N GLN A 161 49.97 -25.41 -51.18
CA GLN A 161 49.96 -24.19 -50.39
C GLN A 161 48.63 -23.44 -50.52
N GLU A 162 48.08 -23.35 -51.73
CA GLU A 162 46.75 -22.75 -51.97
C GLU A 162 45.63 -23.51 -51.25
N ARG A 163 45.66 -24.85 -51.24
CA ARG A 163 44.69 -25.66 -50.49
C ARG A 163 44.80 -25.48 -48.98
N GLU A 164 46.02 -25.36 -48.46
CA GLU A 164 46.26 -25.11 -47.04
C GLU A 164 45.72 -23.73 -46.61
N VAL A 165 45.97 -22.71 -47.44
CA VAL A 165 45.41 -21.36 -47.23
C VAL A 165 43.88 -21.40 -47.29
N MET A 166 43.30 -22.11 -48.25
CA MET A 166 41.85 -22.28 -48.37
C MET A 166 41.23 -22.94 -47.13
N LEU A 167 41.86 -23.97 -46.57
CA LEU A 167 41.39 -24.62 -45.33
C LEU A 167 41.40 -23.65 -44.15
N LYS A 168 42.49 -22.89 -43.97
CA LYS A 168 42.58 -21.87 -42.90
C LYS A 168 41.52 -20.78 -43.06
N LEU A 169 41.28 -20.32 -44.30
CA LEU A 169 40.20 -19.37 -44.60
C LEU A 169 38.82 -19.96 -44.29
N LYS A 170 38.58 -21.22 -44.66
CA LYS A 170 37.33 -21.92 -44.33
C LYS A 170 37.12 -21.99 -42.82
N GLU A 171 38.13 -22.36 -42.04
CA GLU A 171 38.07 -22.40 -40.58
C GLU A 171 37.78 -21.03 -39.96
N VAL A 172 38.35 -19.95 -40.49
CA VAL A 172 38.03 -18.58 -40.04
C VAL A 172 36.59 -18.22 -40.39
N VAL A 173 36.14 -18.51 -41.61
CA VAL A 173 34.75 -18.22 -42.04
C VAL A 173 33.73 -19.02 -41.22
N ASP A 174 34.00 -20.30 -40.95
CA ASP A 174 33.10 -21.13 -40.14
C ASP A 174 33.06 -20.64 -38.69
N ARG A 175 34.19 -20.25 -38.10
CA ARG A 175 34.23 -19.58 -36.78
C ARG A 175 33.42 -18.28 -36.77
N GLN A 176 33.61 -17.41 -37.76
CA GLN A 176 32.85 -16.16 -37.87
C GLN A 176 31.34 -16.41 -38.03
N ARG A 177 30.95 -17.46 -38.74
CA ARG A 177 29.54 -17.86 -38.86
C ARG A 177 28.98 -18.31 -37.52
N ASP A 178 29.73 -19.11 -36.76
CA ASP A 178 29.29 -19.59 -35.45
C ASP A 178 29.20 -18.44 -34.43
N GLU A 179 30.18 -17.53 -34.45
CA GLU A 179 30.14 -16.29 -33.68
C GLU A 179 28.93 -15.43 -34.04
N LEU A 180 28.65 -15.23 -35.34
CA LEU A 180 27.46 -14.52 -35.79
C LEU A 180 26.17 -15.19 -35.31
N ARG A 181 26.06 -16.52 -35.38
CA ARG A 181 24.90 -17.25 -34.84
C ARG A 181 24.74 -17.07 -33.34
N ALA A 182 25.85 -17.15 -32.58
CA ALA A 182 25.83 -16.92 -31.14
C ALA A 182 25.40 -15.50 -30.80
N LYS A 183 25.91 -14.49 -31.52
CA LYS A 183 25.49 -13.09 -31.36
C LYS A 183 24.03 -12.86 -31.71
N VAL A 184 23.53 -13.49 -32.78
CA VAL A 184 22.10 -13.44 -33.12
C VAL A 184 21.25 -14.05 -32.00
N GLN A 185 21.65 -15.18 -31.44
CA GLN A 185 20.94 -15.78 -30.30
C GLN A 185 20.94 -14.84 -29.07
N GLN A 186 22.09 -14.25 -28.73
CA GLN A 186 22.19 -13.25 -27.66
C GLN A 186 21.26 -12.06 -27.91
N LEU A 187 21.25 -11.51 -29.12
CA LEU A 187 20.35 -10.42 -29.49
C LEU A 187 18.87 -10.82 -29.36
N THR A 188 18.50 -12.04 -29.75
CA THR A 188 17.11 -12.50 -29.58
C THR A 188 16.71 -12.65 -28.12
N THR A 189 17.62 -13.07 -27.24
CA THR A 189 17.35 -13.15 -25.80
C THR A 189 17.16 -11.76 -25.21
N VAL A 190 18.07 -10.83 -25.49
CA VAL A 190 17.97 -9.44 -25.03
C VAL A 190 16.70 -8.77 -25.57
N SER A 191 16.32 -9.02 -26.83
CA SER A 191 15.07 -8.51 -27.40
C SER A 191 13.84 -8.98 -26.62
N LYS A 192 13.80 -10.25 -26.20
CA LYS A 192 12.70 -10.79 -25.38
C LYS A 192 12.67 -10.16 -23.99
N GLU A 193 13.82 -9.90 -23.39
CA GLU A 193 13.91 -9.21 -22.09
C GLU A 193 13.38 -7.78 -22.19
N VAL A 194 13.74 -7.06 -23.26
CA VAL A 194 13.23 -5.70 -23.54
C VAL A 194 11.72 -5.71 -23.73
N GLU A 195 11.17 -6.65 -24.51
CA GLU A 195 9.73 -6.81 -24.70
C GLU A 195 9.01 -7.10 -23.35
N ALA A 196 9.56 -7.99 -22.53
CA ALA A 196 9.01 -8.30 -21.22
C ALA A 196 9.01 -7.09 -20.28
N LEU A 197 10.09 -6.29 -20.27
CA LEU A 197 10.17 -5.06 -19.48
C LEU A 197 9.20 -3.99 -19.99
N GLN A 198 9.02 -3.86 -21.31
CA GLN A 198 8.01 -2.97 -21.89
C GLN A 198 6.59 -3.36 -21.46
N GLU A 199 6.25 -4.66 -21.47
CA GLU A 199 4.95 -5.11 -20.95
C GLU A 199 4.76 -4.81 -19.47
N GLN A 200 5.80 -4.96 -18.64
CA GLN A 200 5.73 -4.62 -17.23
C GLN A 200 5.47 -3.12 -17.03
N LEU A 201 6.15 -2.27 -17.79
CA LEU A 201 5.93 -0.83 -17.76
C LEU A 201 4.50 -0.47 -18.17
N GLU A 202 3.96 -1.06 -19.25
CA GLU A 202 2.58 -0.82 -19.66
C GLU A 202 1.56 -1.22 -18.58
N ARG A 203 1.77 -2.35 -17.91
CA ARG A 203 0.93 -2.80 -16.80
C ARG A 203 0.99 -1.80 -15.64
N PHE A 204 2.18 -1.31 -15.31
CA PHE A 204 2.36 -0.29 -14.27
C PHE A 204 1.66 1.02 -14.64
N MET A 205 1.79 1.50 -15.89
CA MET A 205 1.14 2.71 -16.37
C MET A 205 -0.40 2.61 -16.30
N LYS A 206 -0.96 1.45 -16.66
CA LYS A 206 -2.40 1.17 -16.52
C LYS A 206 -2.84 1.21 -15.05
N MET A 207 -2.06 0.60 -14.15
CA MET A 207 -2.34 0.61 -12.70
C MET A 207 -2.25 2.03 -12.12
N HIS A 208 -1.20 2.77 -12.47
CA HIS A 208 -0.99 4.15 -12.05
C HIS A 208 -2.16 5.05 -12.47
N GLY A 209 -2.66 4.90 -13.70
CA GLY A 209 -3.83 5.64 -14.17
C GLY A 209 -5.10 5.36 -13.37
N VAL A 210 -5.32 4.12 -12.93
CA VAL A 210 -6.47 3.78 -12.06
C VAL A 210 -6.28 4.35 -10.65
N ARG A 211 -5.07 4.26 -10.10
CA ARG A 211 -4.74 4.81 -8.77
C ARG A 211 -4.91 6.33 -8.74
N HIS A 212 -4.40 7.03 -9.75
CA HIS A 212 -4.57 8.48 -9.86
C HIS A 212 -6.06 8.88 -9.94
N LYS A 213 -6.88 8.14 -10.72
CA LYS A 213 -8.34 8.36 -10.74
C LYS A 213 -8.99 8.14 -9.38
N GLN A 214 -8.55 7.11 -8.65
CA GLN A 214 -9.00 6.84 -7.28
C GLN A 214 -8.64 8.01 -6.34
N ASP A 215 -7.42 8.53 -6.43
CA ASP A 215 -6.97 9.66 -5.60
C ASP A 215 -7.78 10.93 -5.87
N VAL A 216 -8.07 11.22 -7.15
CA VAL A 216 -8.95 12.34 -7.54
C VAL A 216 -10.37 12.16 -6.99
N LEU A 217 -10.97 10.98 -7.14
CA LEU A 217 -12.31 10.69 -6.61
C LEU A 217 -12.34 10.77 -5.08
N GLN A 218 -11.28 10.29 -4.41
CA GLN A 218 -11.15 10.36 -2.97
C GLN A 218 -11.04 11.83 -2.49
N ALA A 219 -10.28 12.66 -3.20
CA ALA A 219 -10.18 14.10 -2.91
C ALA A 219 -11.53 14.81 -3.10
N GLN A 220 -12.25 14.49 -4.18
CA GLN A 220 -13.60 15.04 -4.42
C GLN A 220 -14.59 14.63 -3.32
N LEU A 221 -14.56 13.37 -2.88
CA LEU A 221 -15.40 12.87 -1.79
C LEU A 221 -15.09 13.62 -0.48
N ARG A 222 -13.81 13.76 -0.12
CA ARG A 222 -13.40 14.51 1.08
C ARG A 222 -13.88 15.96 1.04
N SER A 223 -13.66 16.65 -0.07
CA SER A 223 -14.11 18.04 -0.24
C SER A 223 -15.64 18.17 -0.17
N SER A 224 -16.39 17.19 -0.67
CA SER A 224 -17.85 17.16 -0.55
C SER A 224 -18.31 16.97 0.89
N VAL A 225 -17.64 16.08 1.64
CA VAL A 225 -17.92 15.85 3.07
C VAL A 225 -17.62 17.09 3.89
N GLU A 226 -16.49 17.76 3.64
CA GLU A 226 -16.13 19.03 4.30
C GLU A 226 -17.18 20.11 4.04
N ARG A 227 -17.56 20.32 2.77
CA ARG A 227 -18.63 21.27 2.41
C ARG A 227 -19.96 20.95 3.08
N LYS A 228 -20.32 19.67 3.20
CA LYS A 228 -21.53 19.25 3.92
C LYS A 228 -21.45 19.58 5.41
N ALA A 229 -20.31 19.30 6.04
CA ALA A 229 -20.08 19.61 7.44
C ALA A 229 -20.17 21.12 7.72
N ASP A 230 -19.62 21.95 6.83
CA ASP A 230 -19.72 23.42 6.90
C ASP A 230 -21.18 23.89 6.82
N MET A 231 -21.95 23.37 5.86
CA MET A 231 -23.37 23.70 5.71
C MET A 231 -24.20 23.25 6.92
N GLU A 232 -23.93 22.07 7.46
CA GLU A 232 -24.58 21.59 8.69
C GLU A 232 -24.23 22.46 9.91
N ALA A 233 -22.99 22.96 10.00
CA ALA A 233 -22.58 23.89 11.05
C ALA A 233 -23.29 25.25 10.91
N ASP A 234 -23.33 25.82 9.71
CA ASP A 234 -24.02 27.08 9.44
C ASP A 234 -25.54 26.96 9.71
N LEU A 235 -26.17 25.85 9.30
CA LEU A 235 -27.57 25.57 9.64
C LEU A 235 -27.79 25.53 11.15
N LYS A 236 -26.94 24.83 11.91
CA LYS A 236 -27.02 24.79 13.38
C LYS A 236 -26.86 26.19 14.00
N GLU A 237 -25.97 27.02 13.47
CA GLU A 237 -25.80 28.41 13.93
C GLU A 237 -27.05 29.25 13.68
N LYS A 238 -27.64 29.15 12.48
CA LYS A 238 -28.88 29.85 12.13
C LYS A 238 -30.05 29.37 12.99
N THR A 239 -30.20 28.08 13.25
CA THR A 239 -31.22 27.54 14.16
C THR A 239 -31.07 28.13 15.56
N LYS A 240 -29.85 28.15 16.12
CA LYS A 240 -29.59 28.79 17.42
C LYS A 240 -29.89 30.29 17.44
N ALA A 241 -29.66 30.99 16.32
CA ALA A 241 -29.99 32.41 16.21
C ALA A 241 -31.51 32.64 16.17
N ILE A 242 -32.26 31.80 15.44
CA ILE A 242 -33.72 31.80 15.43
C ILE A 242 -34.26 31.54 16.84
N GLU A 243 -33.76 30.52 17.54
CA GLU A 243 -34.15 30.22 18.93
C GLU A 243 -33.93 31.42 19.86
N ARG A 244 -32.78 32.08 19.76
CA ARG A 244 -32.48 33.31 20.52
C ARG A 244 -33.45 34.44 20.22
N LEU A 245 -33.80 34.66 18.94
CA LEU A 245 -34.76 35.68 18.54
C LEU A 245 -36.18 35.34 19.00
N SER A 246 -36.61 34.09 18.86
CA SER A 246 -37.91 33.60 19.34
C SER A 246 -38.04 33.74 20.86
N ALA A 247 -37.00 33.43 21.63
CA ALA A 247 -36.97 33.62 23.07
C ALA A 247 -37.06 35.10 23.48
N ARG A 248 -36.43 36.01 22.71
CA ARG A 248 -36.57 37.45 22.92
C ARG A 248 -37.97 37.94 22.59
N LEU A 249 -38.60 37.43 21.52
CA LEU A 249 -39.97 37.79 21.15
C LEU A 249 -40.99 37.29 22.17
N SER A 250 -40.84 36.07 22.70
CA SER A 250 -41.71 35.56 23.78
C SER A 250 -41.49 36.26 25.12
N GLY A 251 -40.26 36.72 25.39
CA GLY A 251 -39.97 37.60 26.53
C GLY A 251 -40.47 39.05 26.34
N SER A 252 -40.70 39.48 25.09
CA SER A 252 -41.16 40.83 24.74
C SER A 252 -42.66 40.93 24.49
N THR A 253 -43.39 39.81 24.45
CA THR A 253 -44.87 39.83 24.47
C THR A 253 -45.33 40.34 25.84
N PRO A 254 -45.88 41.58 25.93
CA PRO A 254 -46.54 41.99 27.16
C PRO A 254 -47.76 41.09 27.32
N ARG A 255 -47.91 40.52 28.51
CA ARG A 255 -49.12 39.82 28.92
C ARG A 255 -50.32 40.76 28.81
N THR A 256 -51.02 40.76 27.67
CA THR A 256 -52.31 41.42 27.55
C THR A 256 -53.37 40.50 28.15
N SER A 257 -53.51 40.55 29.46
CA SER A 257 -54.68 40.06 30.19
C SER A 257 -55.03 41.07 31.28
N SER A 258 -55.72 42.16 30.91
CA SER A 258 -56.85 42.72 31.67
C SER A 258 -57.34 44.04 31.05
N GLU A 259 -58.66 44.07 30.82
CA GLU A 259 -59.59 45.20 30.96
C GLU A 259 -59.66 46.33 29.92
N ARG A 260 -60.76 46.26 29.14
CA ARG A 260 -61.71 47.29 28.67
C ARG A 260 -61.34 48.79 28.81
N ASP A 261 -61.42 49.47 27.66
CA ASP A 261 -61.47 50.93 27.36
C ASP A 261 -62.64 51.72 28.03
N PRO A 262 -62.84 53.06 27.79
CA PRO A 262 -62.01 54.11 27.14
C PRO A 262 -61.93 55.47 27.91
N ASP A 263 -60.99 56.36 27.58
CA ASP A 263 -61.27 57.80 27.34
C ASP A 263 -59.99 58.62 26.98
N GLY A 264 -60.08 59.43 25.92
CA GLY A 264 -59.31 60.69 25.73
C GLY A 264 -58.07 60.71 24.80
N LEU A 265 -58.27 61.19 23.56
CA LEU A 265 -57.29 61.45 22.47
C LEU A 265 -56.24 62.58 22.78
N PRO A 266 -55.42 63.08 21.80
CA PRO A 266 -54.32 62.46 21.04
C PRO A 266 -53.04 63.34 21.04
N SER A 267 -51.88 62.84 20.58
CA SER A 267 -50.84 63.65 19.90
C SER A 267 -49.81 62.77 19.18
N VAL A 268 -49.50 63.14 17.93
CA VAL A 268 -48.64 62.51 16.92
C VAL A 268 -47.90 63.66 16.21
N PRO A 269 -46.76 63.53 15.49
CA PRO A 269 -45.53 62.71 15.59
C PRO A 269 -44.26 63.63 15.68
N PRO A 270 -43.01 63.19 15.35
CA PRO A 270 -42.61 63.22 13.95
C PRO A 270 -41.80 62.02 13.44
N VAL A 271 -42.00 61.80 12.15
CA VAL A 271 -41.27 60.97 11.19
C VAL A 271 -39.82 61.42 11.06
N GLN A 272 -38.87 60.48 10.95
CA GLN A 272 -37.79 60.54 9.97
C GLN A 272 -37.15 59.15 9.80
N SER A 273 -37.25 58.63 8.57
CA SER A 273 -36.62 57.42 8.05
C SER A 273 -35.24 57.77 7.41
N PRO A 274 -34.48 56.80 6.88
CA PRO A 274 -33.06 56.53 7.15
C PRO A 274 -32.07 57.28 6.22
N PRO A 275 -30.76 56.96 6.29
CA PRO A 275 -30.14 56.42 5.08
C PRO A 275 -29.18 55.24 5.30
N ASP A 276 -29.26 54.29 4.39
CA ASP A 276 -28.16 53.41 3.98
C ASP A 276 -27.01 54.25 3.39
N SER A 277 -25.75 53.95 3.75
CA SER A 277 -24.65 53.76 2.80
C SER A 277 -23.33 53.47 3.50
N ALA A 278 -22.57 52.61 2.84
CA ALA A 278 -21.31 52.00 3.22
C ALA A 278 -20.16 52.97 3.55
N SER A 279 -19.33 52.58 4.52
CA SER A 279 -17.87 52.73 4.44
C SER A 279 -17.18 51.87 5.51
N HIS A 280 -16.36 50.93 5.05
CA HIS A 280 -15.34 50.22 5.82
C HIS A 280 -14.15 51.19 6.14
N PRO A 281 -13.16 50.79 6.96
CA PRO A 281 -12.84 51.41 8.25
C PRO A 281 -11.47 52.11 8.26
N GLU A 282 -11.18 52.93 9.27
CA GLU A 282 -9.81 53.27 9.69
C GLU A 282 -9.82 53.60 11.21
N PRO A 283 -8.70 53.40 11.92
CA PRO A 283 -8.68 52.85 13.27
C PRO A 283 -8.54 53.92 14.36
N VAL A 284 -9.33 53.81 15.42
CA VAL A 284 -9.11 54.55 16.66
C VAL A 284 -8.83 53.54 17.77
N GLY A 285 -7.59 53.57 18.23
CA GLY A 285 -7.09 52.72 19.28
C GLY A 285 -7.64 53.07 20.67
N GLY A 286 -7.37 52.16 21.60
CA GLY A 286 -7.50 52.40 23.03
C GLY A 286 -8.81 51.93 23.64
N GLY A 287 -9.21 50.69 23.41
CA GLY A 287 -10.23 50.00 24.22
C GLY A 287 -9.73 48.61 24.55
N ALA A 288 -9.71 48.26 25.84
CA ALA A 288 -9.26 46.99 26.37
C ALA A 288 -9.80 45.82 25.52
N LYS A 289 -8.91 45.16 24.78
CA LYS A 289 -9.24 43.95 24.02
C LYS A 289 -9.51 42.85 25.03
N ASP A 290 -10.76 42.43 25.08
CA ASP A 290 -11.19 41.20 25.76
C ASP A 290 -10.23 40.07 25.35
N PRO A 291 -9.55 39.38 26.29
CA PRO A 291 -8.57 38.33 25.97
C PRO A 291 -9.19 37.18 25.14
N ASP A 292 -10.51 37.04 25.13
CA ASP A 292 -11.24 36.03 24.36
C ASP A 292 -11.81 36.54 23.01
N GLN A 293 -11.49 37.77 22.59
CA GLN A 293 -11.90 38.26 21.28
C GLN A 293 -11.08 37.56 20.17
N PRO A 294 -11.71 36.80 19.26
CA PRO A 294 -10.98 36.12 18.19
C PRO A 294 -10.25 37.15 17.32
N CYS A 295 -8.93 37.04 17.26
CA CYS A 295 -8.04 37.94 16.51
C CYS A 295 -8.23 37.90 14.99
N PHE A 296 -8.97 36.92 14.50
CA PHE A 296 -9.23 36.69 13.09
C PHE A 296 -10.73 36.53 12.85
N THR A 297 -11.20 37.12 11.76
CA THR A 297 -12.52 36.87 11.21
C THR A 297 -12.60 35.45 10.63
N LYS A 298 -13.80 34.85 10.62
CA LYS A 298 -14.04 33.53 10.00
C LYS A 298 -13.58 33.47 8.53
N LYS A 299 -13.57 34.62 7.83
CA LYS A 299 -13.04 34.75 6.47
C LYS A 299 -11.52 34.61 6.44
N GLU A 300 -10.80 35.37 7.27
CA GLU A 300 -9.34 35.29 7.36
C GLU A 300 -8.86 33.89 7.77
N VAL A 301 -9.56 33.21 8.68
CA VAL A 301 -9.21 31.83 9.04
C VAL A 301 -9.37 30.88 7.84
N ARG A 302 -10.40 31.05 7.01
CA ARG A 302 -10.56 30.25 5.78
C ARG A 302 -9.47 30.54 4.77
N ASP A 303 -9.14 31.82 4.58
CA ASP A 303 -8.10 32.24 3.63
C ASP A 303 -6.73 31.68 4.07
N ILE A 304 -6.39 31.76 5.37
CA ILE A 304 -5.17 31.17 5.94
C ILE A 304 -5.14 29.65 5.76
N ILE A 305 -6.26 28.95 5.96
CA ILE A 305 -6.31 27.49 5.75
C ILE A 305 -6.12 27.15 4.28
N PHE A 306 -6.69 27.94 3.36
CA PHE A 306 -6.54 27.75 1.93
C PHE A 306 -5.08 27.93 1.50
N GLU A 307 -4.46 29.05 1.87
CA GLU A 307 -3.05 29.35 1.61
C GLU A 307 -2.13 28.27 2.19
N ARG A 308 -2.38 27.84 3.44
CA ARG A 308 -1.61 26.75 4.07
C ARG A 308 -1.73 25.45 3.28
N ASN A 309 -2.91 25.11 2.77
CA ASN A 309 -3.12 23.89 2.00
C ASN A 309 -2.42 23.97 0.63
N GLU A 310 -2.45 25.13 -0.02
CA GLU A 310 -1.73 25.39 -1.27
C GLU A 310 -0.21 25.28 -1.07
N LEU A 311 0.33 25.94 -0.05
CA LEU A 311 1.75 25.85 0.31
C LEU A 311 2.17 24.42 0.66
N LYS A 312 1.32 23.66 1.35
CA LYS A 312 1.59 22.25 1.65
C LYS A 312 1.67 21.40 0.38
N THR A 313 0.85 21.69 -0.61
CA THR A 313 0.88 20.99 -1.92
C THR A 313 2.16 21.34 -2.67
N ASN A 314 2.52 22.62 -2.72
CA ASN A 314 3.76 23.07 -3.36
C ASN A 314 5.00 22.49 -2.69
N LEU A 315 5.02 22.44 -1.34
CA LEU A 315 6.11 21.82 -0.59
C LEU A 315 6.24 20.33 -0.92
N PHE A 316 5.13 19.61 -1.07
CA PHE A 316 5.15 18.20 -1.44
C PHE A 316 5.76 17.97 -2.83
N LEU A 317 5.38 18.79 -3.82
CA LEU A 317 5.93 18.72 -5.17
C LEU A 317 7.44 18.99 -5.19
N VAL A 318 7.89 20.04 -4.50
CA VAL A 318 9.32 20.37 -4.41
C VAL A 318 10.10 19.25 -3.69
N GLN A 319 9.51 18.65 -2.65
CA GLN A 319 10.13 17.51 -1.96
C GLN A 319 10.29 16.29 -2.89
N GLU A 320 9.30 16.03 -3.75
CA GLU A 320 9.36 14.97 -4.75
C GLU A 320 10.45 15.23 -5.79
N GLU A 321 10.53 16.45 -6.33
CA GLU A 321 11.60 16.85 -7.26
C GLU A 321 13.00 16.72 -6.62
N LEU A 322 13.17 17.18 -5.38
CA LEU A 322 14.44 17.01 -4.66
C LEU A 322 14.78 15.53 -4.46
N SER A 323 13.80 14.70 -4.12
CA SER A 323 14.01 13.25 -3.98
C SER A 323 14.36 12.59 -5.31
N TYR A 324 13.86 13.11 -6.43
CA TYR A 324 14.18 12.64 -7.77
C TYR A 324 15.64 12.96 -8.09
N TYR A 325 16.07 14.21 -7.92
CA TYR A 325 17.47 14.59 -8.18
C TYR A 325 18.46 13.90 -7.24
N GLN A 326 18.10 13.68 -5.97
CA GLN A 326 18.94 12.89 -5.05
C GLN A 326 19.14 11.46 -5.55
N ARG A 327 18.09 10.83 -6.09
CA ARG A 327 18.19 9.49 -6.69
C ARG A 327 18.99 9.49 -7.99
N GLU A 328 18.83 10.50 -8.82
CA GLU A 328 19.58 10.65 -10.08
C GLU A 328 21.08 10.80 -9.81
N ILE A 329 21.48 11.66 -8.87
CA ILE A 329 22.88 11.89 -8.50
C ILE A 329 23.52 10.63 -7.91
N LEU A 330 22.78 9.88 -7.07
CA LEU A 330 23.27 8.62 -6.47
C LEU A 330 23.38 7.46 -7.48
N ASN A 331 22.72 7.55 -8.63
CA ASN A 331 22.79 6.55 -9.69
C ASN A 331 23.86 6.86 -10.75
N GLU A 332 24.45 8.06 -10.72
CA GLU A 332 25.54 8.48 -11.61
C GLU A 332 26.96 8.30 -11.00
N GLU A 333 27.07 7.86 -9.74
CA GLU A 333 28.31 7.32 -9.12
C GLU A 333 28.34 5.79 -9.19
#